data_AF-K1R3S7-F1
#
_entry.id   AF-K1R3S7-F1
#
_cell.length_a   1.000
_cell.length_b   1.000
_cell.length_c   1.000
_cell.angle_alpha   90.00
_cell.angle_beta   90.00
_cell.angle_gamma   90.00
#
_symmetry.space_group_name_H-M   'P 1'
#
loop_
_entity.id
_entity.type
_entity.pdbx_description
1 polymer ?
#
loop_
_entity_poly.entity_id
_entity_poly.type
_entity_poly.pdbx_seq_one_letter_code
_entity_poly.pdbx_strand_id
1 'polypeptide(L)'
;TGNHKLLTQAYSPMTIRFFVLQAHYRSTLDFSNEALQAAEKGLDRLMKAVEALDKIKPSEQSTVDPAELETRCREALDDDLNSPMAISALFDWVRII
;
A
#
# COMPACT_ATOMS: atom_id res chain seq x y z
N THR A 1 -2.75 13.86 19.68
CA THR A 1 -2.82 12.80 20.71
C THR A 1 -3.45 11.51 20.23
N GLY A 2 -4.21 11.47 19.12
CA GLY A 2 -4.71 10.21 18.52
C GLY A 2 -5.71 9.44 19.41
N ASN A 3 -6.04 9.97 20.58
CA ASN A 3 -6.89 9.34 21.56
C ASN A 3 -8.35 9.64 21.24
N HIS A 4 -9.15 8.60 21.00
CA HIS A 4 -10.58 8.71 20.72
C HIS A 4 -11.30 7.46 21.20
N LYS A 5 -12.51 7.61 21.75
CA LYS A 5 -13.29 6.51 22.36
C LYS A 5 -13.63 5.33 21.43
N LEU A 6 -13.56 5.55 20.11
CA LEU A 6 -13.81 4.51 19.09
C LEU A 6 -12.52 3.82 18.60
N LEU A 7 -11.35 4.30 19.04
CA LEU A 7 -10.07 3.77 18.65
C LEU A 7 -9.45 2.99 19.81
N THR A 8 -8.92 1.80 19.54
CA THR A 8 -8.19 0.98 20.51
C THR A 8 -6.74 1.45 20.71
N GLN A 9 -6.21 2.19 19.73
CA GLN A 9 -4.87 2.78 19.76
C GLN A 9 -4.79 4.03 18.87
N ALA A 10 -3.74 4.83 19.05
CA ALA A 10 -3.43 5.92 18.14
C ALA A 10 -2.76 5.39 16.87
N TYR A 11 -3.12 5.93 15.72
CA TYR A 11 -2.54 5.57 14.42
C TYR A 11 -1.76 6.74 13.83
N SER A 12 -0.71 6.44 13.06
CA SER A 12 0.00 7.45 12.31
C SER A 12 -0.90 8.04 11.20
N PRO A 13 -0.70 9.31 10.81
CA PRO A 13 -1.43 9.89 9.67
C PRO A 13 -1.26 9.07 8.38
N MET A 14 -0.11 8.42 8.19
CA MET A 14 0.13 7.56 7.02
C MET A 14 -0.62 6.25 7.07
N THR A 15 -0.79 5.65 8.26
CA THR A 15 -1.67 4.49 8.44
C THR A 15 -3.10 4.83 8.05
N ILE A 16 -3.61 5.99 8.48
CA ILE A 16 -4.96 6.46 8.11
C ILE A 16 -5.06 6.72 6.60
N ARG A 17 -4.07 7.39 6.01
CA ARG A 17 -4.05 7.65 4.55
C ARG A 17 -4.05 6.34 3.77
N PHE A 18 -3.22 5.38 4.16
CA PHE A 18 -3.15 4.08 3.52
C PHE A 18 -4.47 3.32 3.65
N PHE A 19 -5.06 3.28 4.84
CA PHE A 19 -6.39 2.70 5.07
C PHE A 19 -7.47 3.28 4.15
N VAL A 20 -7.54 4.62 4.02
CA VAL A 20 -8.52 5.27 3.16
C VAL A 20 -8.32 4.90 1.68
N LEU A 21 -7.07 4.80 1.22
CA LEU A 21 -6.74 4.47 -0.16
C LEU A 21 -6.98 2.98 -0.50
N GLN A 22 -7.21 2.12 0.49
CA GLN A 22 -7.57 0.71 0.27
C GLN A 22 -9.02 0.52 -0.22
N ALA A 23 -9.85 1.56 -0.17
CA ALA A 23 -11.17 1.57 -0.81
C ALA A 23 -11.21 2.57 -1.96
N HIS A 24 -12.05 2.29 -2.95
CA HIS A 24 -12.31 3.26 -4.03
C HIS A 24 -12.95 4.52 -3.45
N TYR A 25 -12.58 5.70 -3.94
CA TYR A 25 -13.03 6.98 -3.34
C TYR A 25 -14.55 7.20 -3.39
N ARG A 26 -15.24 6.47 -4.29
CA ARG A 26 -16.71 6.48 -4.47
C ARG A 26 -17.42 5.40 -3.64
N SER A 27 -16.68 4.51 -3.01
CA SER A 27 -17.23 3.40 -2.23
C SER A 27 -17.37 3.79 -0.76
N THR A 28 -18.23 3.07 -0.04
CA THR A 28 -18.29 3.15 1.42
C THR A 28 -17.01 2.56 2.01
N LEU A 29 -16.39 3.29 2.94
CA LEU A 29 -15.22 2.83 3.68
C LEU A 29 -15.67 2.26 5.02
N ASP A 30 -15.53 0.93 5.17
CA ASP A 30 -15.88 0.26 6.41
C ASP A 30 -14.78 0.45 7.46
N PHE A 31 -15.06 1.34 8.40
CA PHE A 31 -14.16 1.69 9.48
C PHE A 31 -14.29 0.71 10.65
N SER A 32 -13.19 0.05 11.00
CA SER A 32 -13.07 -0.75 12.22
C SER A 32 -11.64 -0.73 12.76
N ASN A 33 -11.46 -1.10 14.04
CA ASN A 33 -10.12 -1.20 14.60
C ASN A 33 -9.33 -2.33 13.95
N GLU A 34 -9.99 -3.42 13.57
CA GLU A 34 -9.40 -4.54 12.86
C GLU A 34 -8.87 -4.11 11.49
N ALA A 35 -9.64 -3.30 10.75
CA ALA A 35 -9.24 -2.78 9.45
C ALA A 35 -8.07 -1.79 9.57
N LEU A 36 -8.08 -0.92 10.58
CA LEU A 36 -6.97 0.00 10.84
C LEU A 36 -5.67 -0.73 11.23
N GLN A 37 -5.77 -1.76 12.06
CA GLN A 37 -4.62 -2.61 12.40
C GLN A 37 -4.09 -3.37 11.19
N ALA A 38 -4.98 -3.85 10.31
CA ALA A 38 -4.58 -4.49 9.07
C ALA A 38 -3.88 -3.50 8.12
N ALA A 39 -4.40 -2.28 8.00
CA ALA A 39 -3.78 -1.21 7.23
C ALA A 39 -2.39 -0.85 7.76
N GLU A 40 -2.21 -0.76 9.08
CA GLU A 40 -0.90 -0.51 9.70
C GLU A 40 0.12 -1.59 9.35
N LYS A 41 -0.26 -2.86 9.49
CA LYS A 41 0.60 -4.00 9.14
C LYS A 41 0.89 -4.04 7.63
N GLY A 42 -0.09 -3.72 6.80
CA GLY A 42 0.07 -3.64 5.35
C GLY A 42 1.07 -2.55 4.95
N LEU A 43 0.93 -1.37 5.54
CA LEU A 43 1.85 -0.25 5.31
C LEU A 43 3.27 -0.59 5.78
N ASP A 44 3.43 -1.14 6.97
CA ASP A 44 4.74 -1.59 7.49
C ASP A 44 5.40 -2.60 6.55
N ARG A 45 4.64 -3.58 6.04
CA ARG A 45 5.15 -4.54 5.05
C ARG A 45 5.61 -3.87 3.76
N LEU A 46 4.83 -2.93 3.23
CA LEU A 46 5.18 -2.20 2.01
C LEU A 46 6.46 -1.38 2.22
N MET A 47 6.57 -0.65 3.34
CA MET A 47 7.75 0.15 3.66
C MET A 47 9.01 -0.71 3.86
N LYS A 48 8.89 -1.88 4.51
CA LYS A 48 9.99 -2.83 4.62
C LYS A 48 10.51 -3.34 3.27
N ALA A 49 9.63 -3.52 2.30
CA ALA A 49 10.04 -3.87 0.94
C ALA A 49 10.81 -2.71 0.29
N VAL A 50 10.33 -1.47 0.46
CA VAL A 50 11.08 -0.28 -0.01
C VAL A 50 12.47 -0.21 0.62
N GLU A 51 12.59 -0.43 1.93
CA GLU A 51 13.89 -0.49 2.62
C GLU A 51 14.78 -1.66 2.15
N ALA A 52 14.18 -2.75 1.68
CA ALA A 52 14.93 -3.91 1.18
C ALA A 52 15.54 -3.66 -0.21
N LEU A 53 14.99 -2.74 -1.00
CA LEU A 53 15.54 -2.37 -2.31
C LEU A 53 17.00 -1.94 -2.23
N ASP A 54 17.37 -1.17 -1.20
CA ASP A 54 18.75 -0.72 -0.97
C ASP A 54 19.75 -1.86 -0.74
N LYS A 55 19.25 -3.06 -0.40
CA LYS A 55 20.05 -4.26 -0.13
C LYS A 55 20.16 -5.17 -1.34
N ILE A 56 19.38 -4.93 -2.40
CA ILE A 56 19.41 -5.72 -3.63
C ILE A 56 20.69 -5.40 -4.38
N LYS A 57 21.45 -6.44 -4.74
CA LYS A 57 22.64 -6.31 -5.57
C LYS A 57 22.24 -6.39 -7.05
N PRO A 58 22.63 -5.41 -7.88
CA PRO A 58 22.38 -5.48 -9.32
C PRO A 58 22.98 -6.74 -9.94
N SER A 59 22.25 -7.30 -10.89
CA SER A 59 22.68 -8.40 -11.76
C SER A 59 22.85 -7.86 -13.18
N GLU A 60 23.68 -8.51 -14.00
CA GLU A 60 23.79 -8.19 -15.43
C GLU A 60 22.49 -8.49 -16.21
N GLN A 61 21.64 -9.36 -15.65
CA GLN A 61 20.36 -9.76 -16.25
C GLN A 61 19.23 -9.53 -15.26
N SER A 62 18.16 -8.88 -15.74
CA SER A 62 16.91 -8.71 -15.00
C SER A 62 15.97 -9.90 -15.25
N THR A 63 15.37 -10.42 -14.19
CA THR A 63 14.33 -11.46 -14.25
C THR A 63 12.91 -10.88 -14.27
N VAL A 64 12.78 -9.57 -14.06
CA VAL A 64 11.53 -8.82 -14.00
C VAL A 64 11.68 -7.49 -14.74
N ASP A 65 10.57 -6.91 -15.20
CA ASP A 65 10.55 -5.59 -15.85
C ASP A 65 9.91 -4.54 -14.93
N PRO A 66 10.70 -3.64 -14.31
CA PRO A 66 10.17 -2.56 -13.45
C PRO A 66 9.17 -1.64 -14.12
N ALA A 67 9.20 -1.51 -15.45
CA ALA A 67 8.23 -0.70 -16.19
C ALA A 67 6.80 -1.30 -16.10
N GLU A 68 6.67 -2.60 -15.85
CA GLU A 68 5.37 -3.25 -15.64
C GLU A 68 4.66 -2.65 -14.42
N LEU A 69 5.38 -2.40 -13.32
CA LEU A 69 4.79 -1.81 -12.11
C LEU A 69 4.24 -0.42 -12.39
N GLU A 70 5.05 0.44 -13.02
CA GLU A 70 4.62 1.80 -13.36
C GLU A 70 3.38 1.78 -14.25
N THR A 71 3.37 0.92 -15.27
CA THR A 71 2.26 0.76 -16.20
C THR A 71 1.00 0.34 -15.46
N ARG A 72 1.06 -0.71 -14.63
CA ARG A 72 -0.09 -1.20 -13.86
C ARG A 72 -0.62 -0.16 -12.87
N CYS A 73 0.26 0.57 -12.20
CA CYS A 73 -0.16 1.66 -11.30
C CYS A 73 -0.80 2.81 -12.07
N ARG A 74 -0.27 3.19 -13.24
CA ARG A 74 -0.81 4.25 -14.08
C ARG A 74 -2.18 3.88 -14.61
N GLU A 75 -2.33 2.71 -15.20
CA GLU A 75 -3.61 2.21 -15.71
C GLU A 75 -4.69 2.15 -14.61
N ALA A 76 -4.32 1.68 -13.40
CA ALA A 76 -5.22 1.68 -12.26
C ALA A 76 -5.65 3.09 -11.83
N LEU A 77 -4.75 4.08 -11.88
CA LEU A 77 -5.10 5.45 -11.50
C LEU A 77 -5.87 6.18 -12.62
N ASP A 78 -5.60 5.87 -13.88
CA ASP A 78 -6.35 6.39 -15.03
C ASP A 78 -7.79 5.83 -15.07
N ASP A 79 -8.00 4.63 -14.52
CA ASP A 79 -9.33 4.05 -14.24
C ASP A 79 -9.95 4.65 -12.95
N ASP A 80 -10.50 5.86 -13.06
CA ASP A 80 -11.26 6.52 -11.98
C ASP A 80 -10.51 6.60 -10.62
N LEU A 81 -9.20 6.81 -10.62
CA LEU A 81 -8.37 6.83 -9.41
C LEU A 81 -8.52 5.56 -8.55
N ASN A 82 -8.54 4.38 -9.18
CA ASN A 82 -8.67 3.08 -8.52
C ASN A 82 -7.40 2.72 -7.70
N SER A 83 -7.22 3.42 -6.58
CA SER A 83 -6.12 3.23 -5.64
C SER A 83 -6.06 1.82 -5.02
N PRO A 84 -7.17 1.09 -4.77
CA PRO A 84 -7.08 -0.30 -4.34
C PRO A 84 -6.32 -1.18 -5.34
N MET A 85 -6.58 -1.00 -6.64
CA MET A 85 -5.89 -1.74 -7.70
C MET A 85 -4.42 -1.35 -7.79
N ALA A 86 -4.11 -0.06 -7.71
CA ALA A 86 -2.72 0.42 -7.69
C ALA A 86 -1.94 -0.15 -6.48
N ILE A 87 -2.56 -0.18 -5.29
CA ILE A 87 -1.97 -0.79 -4.08
C ILE A 87 -1.78 -2.30 -4.26
N SER A 88 -2.70 -2.99 -4.92
CA SER A 88 -2.52 -4.42 -5.24
C SER A 88 -1.28 -4.66 -6.10
N ALA A 89 -1.06 -3.84 -7.14
CA ALA A 89 0.14 -3.94 -7.99
C ALA A 89 1.43 -3.73 -7.19
N LEU A 90 1.45 -2.77 -6.25
CA LEU A 90 2.59 -2.59 -5.34
C LEU A 90 2.84 -3.86 -4.50
N PHE A 91 1.79 -4.51 -3.98
CA PHE A 91 1.96 -5.74 -3.18
C PHE A 91 2.38 -6.96 -3.98
N ASP A 92 2.07 -7.04 -5.27
CA ASP A 92 2.63 -8.06 -6.15
C ASP A 92 4.15 -7.90 -6.23
N TRP A 93 4.64 -6.66 -6.33
CA TRP A 93 6.07 -6.34 -6.36
C TRP A 93 6.77 -6.51 -5.00
N VAL A 94 6.05 -6.31 -3.89
CA VAL A 94 6.54 -6.67 -2.54
C VAL A 94 6.91 -8.17 -2.43
N ARG A 95 6.37 -9.05 -3.29
CA ARG A 95 6.73 -10.48 -3.30
C ARG A 95 7.97 -10.79 -4.14
N ILE A 96 8.36 -9.85 -5.02
CA ILE A 96 9.52 -9.96 -5.91
C ILE A 96 10.78 -9.49 -5.19
N ILE A 97 10.65 -8.41 -4.41
CA ILE A 97 11.69 -7.85 -3.52
C ILE A 97 12.02 -8.83 -2.40
#